data_AF-A0A7S0AI87-F1
#
_entry.id   AF-A0A7S0AI87-F1
#
_cell.length_a   1.000
_cell.length_b   1.000
_cell.length_c   1.000
_cell.angle_alpha   90.00
_cell.angle_beta   90.00
_cell.angle_gamma   90.00
#
_symmetry.space_group_name_H-M   'P 1'
#
loop_
_entity.id
_entity.type
_entity.pdbx_description
1 polymer ?
#
loop_
_entity_poly.entity_id
_entity_poly.type
_entity_poly.pdbx_seq_one_letter_code
_entity_poly.pdbx_strand_id
1 'polypeptide(L)'
;LAQGFAIAGRTWPEIEKASAHHFTKRSMVGGQCLLAATAFHALVSTPKEPDHAAFHAFMQEHGRQYTHGSDEYHQRLAIFSRRAAEVEAQNVQPGRLWTAGVNKFSDRTDAE
;
A
#
# COMPACT_ATOMS: atom_id res chain seq x y z
N LEU A 1 6.54 33.73 -50.91
CA LEU A 1 5.55 33.11 -49.99
C LEU A 1 6.32 32.31 -48.95
N ALA A 2 6.02 32.58 -47.68
CA ALA A 2 6.38 31.83 -46.46
C ALA A 2 7.89 31.66 -46.16
N GLN A 3 8.43 32.28 -45.10
CA GLN A 3 8.36 31.85 -43.68
C GLN A 3 8.99 30.46 -43.48
N GLY A 4 9.94 30.18 -42.59
CA GLY A 4 10.52 30.90 -41.47
C GLY A 4 11.14 29.89 -40.49
N PHE A 5 12.19 30.33 -39.79
CA PHE A 5 12.69 29.92 -38.48
C PHE A 5 13.30 28.52 -38.22
N ALA A 6 14.63 28.53 -38.12
CA ALA A 6 15.42 27.68 -37.23
C ALA A 6 15.57 28.35 -35.84
N ILE A 7 15.38 27.62 -34.74
CA ILE A 7 15.79 27.97 -33.36
C ILE A 7 16.09 26.63 -32.66
N ALA A 8 17.34 26.15 -32.57
CA ALA A 8 18.43 26.57 -31.68
C ALA A 8 18.11 26.45 -30.17
N GLY A 9 18.81 25.54 -29.48
CA GLY A 9 19.20 25.68 -28.08
C GLY A 9 18.08 25.71 -27.03
N ARG A 10 17.69 24.53 -26.53
CA ARG A 10 16.97 24.42 -25.26
C ARG A 10 17.98 24.59 -24.12
N THR A 11 18.18 25.81 -23.65
CA THR A 11 19.00 26.10 -22.46
C THR A 11 18.18 25.83 -21.21
N TRP A 12 18.73 24.98 -20.34
CA TRP A 12 18.20 24.68 -19.02
C TRP A 12 18.39 25.90 -18.12
N PRO A 13 17.37 26.43 -17.43
CA PRO A 13 17.59 27.51 -16.48
C PRO A 13 18.34 27.00 -15.25
N GLU A 14 19.49 27.62 -15.05
CA GLU A 14 20.34 27.61 -13.87
C GLU A 14 19.51 27.99 -12.64
N ILE A 15 19.37 27.06 -11.69
CA ILE A 15 18.71 27.33 -10.41
C ILE A 15 19.67 28.20 -9.60
N GLU A 16 19.40 29.51 -9.59
CA GLU A 16 20.09 30.48 -8.76
C GLU A 16 19.98 30.11 -7.28
N LYS A 17 21.15 30.15 -6.63
CA LYS A 17 21.36 29.94 -5.21
C LYS A 17 20.78 31.13 -4.44
N ALA A 18 19.64 30.95 -3.77
CA ALA A 18 19.23 31.84 -2.69
C ALA A 18 19.88 31.37 -1.38
N SER A 19 20.97 32.02 -1.01
CA SER A 19 21.45 32.09 0.37
C SER A 19 21.09 33.47 0.90
N ALA A 20 20.41 33.55 2.05
CA ALA A 20 20.94 34.28 3.21
C ALA A 20 19.95 34.35 4.40
N HIS A 21 20.58 34.48 5.56
CA HIS A 21 20.09 35.04 6.83
C HIS A 21 19.43 34.09 7.85
N HIS A 22 20.32 33.46 8.64
CA HIS A 22 20.34 33.53 10.10
C HIS A 22 18.97 33.62 10.80
N PHE A 23 18.42 32.45 11.18
CA PHE A 23 17.54 32.39 12.34
C PHE A 23 18.37 32.07 13.59
N THR A 24 18.32 33.02 14.51
CA THR A 24 19.09 33.18 15.73
C THR A 24 18.87 32.02 16.70
N LYS A 25 19.96 31.46 17.25
CA LYS A 25 19.91 30.58 18.42
C LYS A 25 19.34 31.36 19.60
N ARG A 26 18.19 30.95 20.17
CA ARG A 26 17.72 31.45 21.47
C ARG A 26 17.40 30.32 22.43
N SER A 27 18.35 30.16 23.35
CA SER A 27 18.29 29.72 24.75
C SER A 27 17.32 28.62 25.19
N MET A 28 17.94 27.56 25.72
CA MET A 28 17.47 26.72 26.82
C MET A 28 17.04 27.55 28.04
N VAL A 29 15.81 27.31 28.52
CA VAL A 29 15.33 27.20 29.93
C VAL A 29 13.96 26.53 29.77
N GLY A 30 13.53 25.44 30.40
CA GLY A 30 13.94 24.63 31.53
C GLY A 30 12.66 23.94 32.04
N GLY A 31 12.74 22.71 32.54
CA GLY A 31 11.77 22.19 33.51
C GLY A 31 10.53 21.43 33.00
N GLN A 32 10.66 20.10 33.02
CA GLN A 32 9.75 19.13 33.66
C GLN A 32 8.25 19.04 33.22
N CYS A 33 7.84 17.87 32.73
CA CYS A 33 6.98 16.98 33.53
C CYS A 33 6.91 15.57 32.92
N LEU A 34 7.07 14.61 33.83
CA LEU A 34 7.00 13.17 33.65
C LEU A 34 5.55 12.71 33.39
N LEU A 35 5.41 11.66 32.56
CA LEU A 35 4.29 10.71 32.47
C LEU A 35 3.01 11.18 31.76
N ALA A 36 2.90 10.82 30.48
CA ALA A 36 1.69 10.16 30.00
C ALA A 36 2.11 9.04 29.04
N ALA A 37 1.72 7.82 29.37
CA ALA A 37 2.03 6.60 28.67
C ALA A 37 1.83 6.75 27.15
N THR A 38 2.81 6.29 26.37
CA THR A 38 2.65 6.04 24.95
C THR A 38 1.55 5.00 24.78
N ALA A 39 0.33 5.44 24.51
CA ALA A 39 -0.73 4.54 24.04
C ALA A 39 -0.39 4.17 22.59
N PHE A 40 0.55 3.22 22.44
CA PHE A 40 0.70 2.44 21.22
C PHE A 40 -0.60 1.63 21.09
N HIS A 41 -1.65 2.27 20.56
CA HIS A 41 -2.80 1.56 20.06
C HIS A 41 -2.29 0.75 18.87
N ALA A 42 -1.74 -0.43 19.16
CA ALA A 42 -1.76 -1.51 18.20
C ALA A 42 -3.24 -1.71 17.87
N LEU A 43 -3.69 -1.05 16.80
CA LEU A 43 -4.95 -1.33 16.16
C LEU A 43 -4.84 -2.78 15.73
N VAL A 44 -5.37 -3.68 16.57
CA VAL A 44 -5.59 -5.07 16.20
C VAL A 44 -6.47 -5.00 14.96
N SER A 45 -5.84 -5.17 13.80
CA SER A 45 -6.56 -5.33 12.54
C SER A 45 -7.32 -6.63 12.71
N THR A 46 -8.61 -6.54 13.03
CA THR A 46 -9.46 -7.72 13.15
C THR A 46 -9.36 -8.48 11.82
N PRO A 47 -8.98 -9.77 11.83
CA PRO A 47 -9.00 -10.56 10.62
C PRO A 47 -10.40 -10.44 10.02
N LYS A 48 -10.49 -9.98 8.77
CA LYS A 48 -11.75 -10.00 8.03
C LYS A 48 -12.20 -11.46 7.99
N GLU A 49 -13.41 -11.73 8.48
CA GLU A 49 -13.97 -13.07 8.49
C GLU A 49 -13.87 -13.69 7.09
N PRO A 50 -13.57 -14.99 6.98
CA PRO A 50 -13.42 -15.63 5.69
C PRO A 50 -14.71 -15.56 4.87
N ASP A 51 -14.64 -14.91 3.70
CA ASP A 51 -15.75 -14.88 2.76
C ASP A 51 -15.77 -16.18 1.93
N HIS A 52 -16.53 -17.15 2.42
CA HIS A 52 -16.72 -18.45 1.76
C HIS A 52 -17.36 -18.33 0.37
N ALA A 53 -18.23 -17.34 0.15
CA ALA A 53 -18.90 -17.16 -1.14
C ALA A 53 -17.92 -16.63 -2.19
N ALA A 54 -17.12 -15.63 -1.83
CA ALA A 54 -16.04 -15.13 -2.68
C ALA A 54 -15.00 -16.23 -2.99
N PHE A 55 -14.64 -17.05 -1.99
CA PHE A 55 -13.71 -18.16 -2.21
C PHE A 55 -14.30 -19.25 -3.12
N HIS A 56 -15.59 -19.56 -2.99
CA HIS A 56 -16.24 -20.51 -3.88
C HIS A 56 -16.26 -20.01 -5.35
N ALA A 57 -16.56 -18.73 -5.56
CA ALA A 57 -16.49 -18.12 -6.90
C ALA A 57 -15.06 -18.19 -7.47
N PHE A 58 -14.04 -17.89 -6.65
CA PHE A 58 -12.63 -18.04 -7.01
C PHE A 58 -12.28 -19.47 -7.41
N MET A 59 -12.76 -20.47 -6.67
CA MET A 59 -12.53 -21.88 -7.00
C MET A 59 -13.11 -22.24 -8.36
N GLN A 60 -14.33 -21.77 -8.65
CA GLN A 60 -14.98 -22.01 -9.95
C GLN A 60 -14.22 -21.32 -11.09
N GLU A 61 -13.82 -20.07 -10.90
CA GLU A 61 -13.09 -19.28 -11.90
C GLU A 61 -11.73 -19.90 -12.26
N HIS A 62 -11.02 -20.45 -11.29
CA HIS A 62 -9.67 -21.00 -11.48
C HIS A 62 -9.59 -22.54 -11.45
N GLY A 63 -10.73 -23.22 -11.52
CA GLY A 63 -10.80 -24.69 -11.59
C GLY A 63 -10.22 -25.40 -10.36
N ARG A 64 -10.39 -24.84 -9.16
CA ARG A 64 -9.97 -25.48 -7.90
C ARG A 64 -11.06 -26.43 -7.40
N GLN A 65 -10.64 -27.57 -6.86
CA GLN A 65 -11.52 -28.65 -6.41
C GLN A 65 -11.24 -29.02 -4.95
N TYR A 66 -11.10 -28.01 -4.09
CA TYR A 66 -10.92 -28.23 -2.66
C TYR A 66 -12.22 -28.74 -2.03
N THR A 67 -12.16 -29.88 -1.34
CA THR A 67 -13.30 -30.42 -0.61
C THR A 67 -13.66 -29.50 0.55
N HIS A 68 -14.89 -28.98 0.57
CA HIS A 68 -15.36 -28.12 1.65
C HIS A 68 -15.19 -28.80 3.02
N GLY A 69 -14.63 -28.06 3.99
CA GLY A 69 -14.37 -28.57 5.34
C GLY A 69 -13.09 -29.39 5.49
N SER A 70 -12.34 -29.65 4.40
CA SER A 70 -11.02 -30.28 4.51
C SER A 70 -9.98 -29.30 5.06
N ASP A 71 -8.87 -29.84 5.58
CA ASP A 71 -7.74 -29.03 6.06
C ASP A 71 -7.17 -28.15 4.94
N GLU A 72 -7.05 -28.69 3.72
CA GLU A 72 -6.60 -27.93 2.56
C GLU A 72 -7.58 -26.80 2.23
N TYR A 73 -8.90 -27.06 2.26
CA TYR A 73 -9.89 -26.01 2.02
C TYR A 73 -9.75 -24.87 3.03
N HIS A 74 -9.60 -25.17 4.33
CA HIS A 74 -9.40 -24.15 5.36
C HIS A 74 -8.08 -23.39 5.18
N GLN A 75 -6.99 -24.09 4.84
CA GLN A 75 -5.70 -23.46 4.58
C GLN A 75 -5.77 -22.50 3.39
N ARG A 76 -6.34 -22.96 2.27
CA ARG A 76 -6.45 -22.18 1.04
C ARG A 76 -7.41 -21.01 1.20
N LEU A 77 -8.52 -21.21 1.93
CA LEU A 77 -9.44 -20.15 2.31
C LEU A 77 -8.74 -19.07 3.13
N ALA A 78 -7.96 -19.45 4.15
CA ALA A 78 -7.24 -18.49 5.00
C ALA A 78 -6.23 -17.66 4.19
N ILE A 79 -5.50 -18.29 3.27
CA ILE A 79 -4.57 -17.58 2.38
C ILE A 79 -5.34 -16.62 1.46
N PHE A 80 -6.40 -17.10 0.81
CA PHE A 80 -7.25 -16.30 -0.05
C PHE A 80 -7.84 -15.08 0.67
N SER A 81 -8.41 -15.27 1.86
CA SER A 81 -9.00 -14.19 2.64
C SER A 81 -7.97 -13.12 3.00
N ARG A 82 -6.74 -13.52 3.36
CA ARG A 82 -5.63 -12.58 3.59
C ARG A 82 -5.29 -11.80 2.32
N ARG A 83 -5.12 -12.46 1.17
CA ARG A 83 -4.80 -11.80 -0.11
C ARG A 83 -5.92 -10.86 -0.57
N ALA A 84 -7.18 -11.24 -0.39
CA ALA A 84 -8.32 -10.39 -0.71
C ALA A 84 -8.32 -9.11 0.14
N ALA A 85 -8.00 -9.20 1.43
CA ALA A 85 -7.84 -8.04 2.30
C ALA A 85 -6.67 -7.15 1.89
N GLU A 86 -5.54 -7.73 1.47
CA GLU A 86 -4.39 -6.98 0.92
C GLU A 86 -4.77 -6.21 -0.36
N VAL A 87 -5.53 -6.85 -1.25
CA VAL A 87 -6.06 -6.22 -2.47
C VAL A 87 -6.95 -5.03 -2.13
N GLU A 88 -7.89 -5.21 -1.20
CA GLU A 88 -8.77 -4.14 -0.72
C GLU A 88 -7.94 -2.99 -0.12
N ALA A 89 -7.00 -3.30 0.77
CA ALA A 89 -6.13 -2.33 1.42
C ALA A 89 -5.27 -1.54 0.42
N GLN A 90 -4.76 -2.17 -0.64
CA GLN A 90 -4.03 -1.46 -1.71
C GLN A 90 -4.96 -0.53 -2.50
N ASN A 91 -6.17 -1.01 -2.81
CA ASN A 91 -7.09 -0.29 -3.69
C ASN A 91 -7.74 0.92 -3.04
N VAL A 92 -7.84 0.96 -1.70
CA VAL A 92 -8.35 2.12 -0.97
C VAL A 92 -7.31 3.22 -0.72
N GLN A 93 -6.02 2.99 -1.02
CA GLN A 93 -4.98 4.00 -0.80
C GLN A 93 -5.16 5.22 -1.72
N PRO A 94 -5.16 6.45 -1.16
CA PRO A 94 -5.15 7.68 -1.95
C PRO A 94 -3.88 7.78 -2.82
N GLY A 95 -4.03 8.17 -4.08
CA GLY A 95 -2.89 8.35 -4.98
C GLY A 95 -2.22 7.04 -5.42
N ARG A 96 -2.88 5.88 -5.28
CA ARG A 96 -2.33 4.59 -5.74
C ARG A 96 -1.92 4.65 -7.22
N LEU A 97 -0.73 4.12 -7.51
CA LEU A 97 -0.18 4.08 -8.87
C LEU A 97 -0.68 2.87 -9.68
N TRP A 98 -1.27 1.88 -9.00
CA TRP A 98 -1.76 0.64 -9.59
C TRP A 98 -2.94 0.09 -8.79
N THR A 99 -3.72 -0.77 -9.44
CA THR A 99 -4.89 -1.45 -8.86
C THR A 99 -4.55 -2.93 -8.69
N ALA A 100 -4.67 -3.42 -7.46
CA ALA A 100 -4.51 -4.83 -7.14
C ALA A 100 -5.77 -5.62 -7.52
N GLY A 101 -5.58 -6.90 -7.85
CA GLY A 101 -6.68 -7.83 -8.12
C GLY A 101 -6.36 -9.21 -7.58
N VAL A 102 -7.42 -9.91 -7.16
CA VAL A 102 -7.36 -11.35 -6.92
C VAL A 102 -7.00 -12.04 -8.25
N ASN A 103 -6.13 -13.05 -8.18
CA ASN A 103 -5.68 -13.80 -9.35
C ASN A 103 -5.46 -15.27 -8.98
N LYS A 104 -5.12 -16.11 -9.96
CA LYS A 104 -4.92 -17.56 -9.78
C LYS A 104 -3.89 -18.00 -8.73
N PHE A 105 -3.12 -17.09 -8.14
CA PHE A 105 -2.14 -17.33 -7.08
C PHE A 105 -2.61 -16.83 -5.71
N SER A 106 -3.81 -16.25 -5.61
CA SER A 106 -4.34 -15.71 -4.36
C SER A 106 -4.61 -16.76 -3.29
N ASP A 107 -4.60 -18.05 -3.62
CA ASP A 107 -4.69 -19.20 -2.72
C ASP A 107 -3.33 -19.82 -2.32
N ARG A 108 -2.22 -19.19 -2.73
CA ARG A 108 -0.85 -19.74 -2.56
C ARG A 108 0.02 -18.92 -1.63
N THR A 109 0.97 -19.62 -1.03
CA THR A 109 2.10 -19.04 -0.31
C THR A 109 3.18 -18.60 -1.29
N ASP A 110 4.10 -17.74 -0.82
CA ASP A 110 5.19 -17.24 -1.67
C ASP A 110 6.22 -18.34 -2.02
N ALA A 111 6.20 -19.47 -1.32
CA ALA A 111 7.15 -20.57 -1.49
C ALA A 111 6.70 -21.66 -2.49
N GLU A 112 5.45 -21.63 -2.95
CA GLU A 112 4.85 -22.60 -3.89
C GLU A 112 4.96 -22.16 -5.36
#